data_AF-A0A7K8R2V2-F1
#
_entry.id   AF-A0A7K8R2V2-F1
#
_cell.length_a   1.000
_cell.length_b   1.000
_cell.length_c   1.000
_cell.angle_alpha   90.00
_cell.angle_beta   90.00
_cell.angle_gamma   90.00
#
_symmetry.space_group_name_H-M   'P 1'
#
loop_
_entity.id
_entity.type
_entity.pdbx_description
1 polymer ?
#
loop_
_entity_poly.entity_id
_entity_poly.type
_entity_poly.pdbx_seq_one_letter_code
_entity_poly.pdbx_strand_id
1 'polypeptide(L)'
;QPNRGTKRPRDEEEEEIKARRKQASAREHSRHREEESAALEETDDEKKKLLQIIERDGEEEDEEEEPLDESSVKKMILTFEKRSYKNQELRIKFPDNPEKFMESELDLNDIIQEMHVIATMPGLYHLLVELNAVQSLLGLLGHDNTDILQLLKQLSLRGEAFCRPFSHVSIAVVDLLQELTDIDTLHESEEGAEILIDALVEGQVVALLVQNLERLDESVKEEADGVHNTLGIVENMAEFRPEMCTEAAQQGLMQWLLKRLKAKMPFDANKLYCSEVLAILLQNNDDNRELLGELDGIDVLLQQLSVFKRHNPSTAEEQEMMENLFDSLCSCLMLSSNRDRFLKGEGLQLMNLMLREKKISRSSALKVLDHAMIGPEGTDNCHKFVDILGLRTIFPLFMKSPKKIKKVGTTEKEHEEHVCSILASLLRNLRGQQRTRLLNKFTENDSEKVDRLMELYFKYLDAMQAADKKIDGEKHDMVRRGEIIDDDMEDEFYLRRLDAGLFVLQLICYIMAEICNANVPQIRQRVHQILNMRGSSIKIVRHILKEYAENIGDGKNQEFRESEQKRILDLLENF
;
A
#
# COMPACT_ATOMS: atom_id res chain seq x y z
N GLN A 1 23.64 23.67 76.18
CA GLN A 1 25.07 23.54 75.82
C GLN A 1 25.21 22.51 74.67
N PRO A 2 26.26 22.61 73.82
CA PRO A 2 26.33 22.04 72.45
C PRO A 2 27.11 20.69 72.42
N ASN A 3 27.61 20.06 71.33
CA ASN A 3 28.06 20.35 69.92
C ASN A 3 27.87 19.03 69.09
N ARG A 4 28.10 18.84 67.77
CA ARG A 4 28.21 19.57 66.46
C ARG A 4 28.25 18.46 65.36
N GLY A 5 28.11 18.69 64.05
CA GLY A 5 27.70 19.88 63.30
C GLY A 5 28.22 19.91 61.83
N THR A 6 27.32 19.71 60.85
CA THR A 6 27.34 20.23 59.46
C THR A 6 28.47 19.94 58.43
N LYS A 7 28.01 19.57 57.21
CA LYS A 7 28.46 19.96 55.84
C LYS A 7 29.54 19.15 55.06
N ARG A 8 29.29 19.05 53.74
CA ARG A 8 30.24 18.83 52.60
C ARG A 8 30.79 20.20 52.11
N PRO A 9 31.78 20.35 51.20
CA PRO A 9 31.96 19.73 49.87
C PRO A 9 33.07 18.65 49.89
N ARG A 10 33.48 17.91 48.84
CA ARG A 10 33.57 18.06 47.36
C ARG A 10 34.69 19.00 46.87
N ASP A 11 35.32 18.59 45.77
CA ASP A 11 36.31 19.33 44.96
C ASP A 11 37.70 19.53 45.59
N GLU A 12 38.52 18.46 45.62
CA GLU A 12 39.99 18.55 45.82
C GLU A 12 40.77 17.29 45.33
N GLU A 13 40.17 16.09 45.26
CA GLU A 13 40.90 14.82 45.00
C GLU A 13 41.34 14.54 43.54
N GLU A 14 40.91 15.31 42.52
CA GLU A 14 41.24 15.00 41.10
C GLU A 14 42.59 15.55 40.60
N GLU A 15 43.26 16.46 41.33
CA GLU A 15 44.54 17.04 40.88
C GLU A 15 45.78 16.21 41.31
N GLU A 16 45.81 15.65 42.52
CA GLU A 16 46.99 14.89 43.00
C GLU A 16 47.29 13.63 42.18
N ILE A 17 46.27 12.99 41.60
CA ILE A 17 46.42 11.78 40.79
C ILE A 17 47.14 12.10 39.45
N LYS A 18 46.94 13.30 38.88
CA LYS A 18 47.61 13.74 37.64
C LYS A 18 49.08 14.06 37.87
N ALA A 19 49.45 14.57 39.05
CA ALA A 19 50.84 14.88 39.39
C ALA A 19 51.73 13.62 39.43
N ARG A 20 51.26 12.52 40.04
CA ARG A 20 52.09 11.32 40.27
C ARG A 20 52.42 10.50 39.01
N ARG A 21 51.65 10.60 37.92
CA ARG A 21 51.98 9.92 36.65
C ARG A 21 53.08 10.60 35.83
N LYS A 22 53.40 11.88 36.09
CA LYS A 22 54.34 12.66 35.25
C LYS A 22 55.84 12.58 35.63
N GLN A 23 56.20 11.86 36.71
CA GLN A 23 57.60 11.72 37.14
C GLN A 23 58.24 10.35 36.86
N ALA A 24 57.47 9.36 36.37
CA ALA A 24 58.01 8.02 36.09
C ALA A 24 58.74 7.91 34.73
N SER A 25 58.40 8.77 33.75
CA SER A 25 58.85 8.64 32.35
C SER A 25 60.23 9.26 32.03
N ALA A 26 60.97 9.75 33.03
CA ALA A 26 62.08 10.69 32.84
C ALA A 26 63.48 10.16 33.25
N ARG A 27 63.66 8.85 33.44
CA ARG A 27 64.92 8.28 33.97
C ARG A 27 65.48 7.01 33.30
N GLU A 28 64.87 6.50 32.23
CA GLU A 28 65.41 5.36 31.46
C GLU A 28 65.87 5.78 30.05
N HIS A 29 66.65 6.86 29.99
CA HIS A 29 67.42 7.30 28.82
C HIS A 29 68.87 7.63 29.21
N SER A 30 69.60 6.61 29.71
CA SER A 30 71.05 6.67 29.91
C SER A 30 71.67 5.27 30.03
N ARG A 31 71.54 4.46 28.97
CA ARG A 31 72.39 3.28 28.64
C ARG A 31 71.89 2.59 27.36
N HIS A 32 72.27 3.16 26.21
CA HIS A 32 72.65 2.48 24.97
C HIS A 32 72.97 3.59 23.95
N ARG A 33 74.23 4.03 23.93
CA ARG A 33 74.73 5.08 23.02
C ARG A 33 76.06 4.63 22.45
N GLU A 34 76.02 3.68 21.53
CA GLU A 34 77.20 3.28 20.75
C GLU A 34 76.82 2.54 19.44
N GLU A 35 75.72 2.93 18.79
CA GLU A 35 75.31 2.35 17.49
C GLU A 35 74.45 3.31 16.63
N GLU A 36 74.81 4.60 16.60
CA GLU A 36 74.04 5.63 15.88
C GLU A 36 74.99 6.65 15.20
N SER A 37 75.52 6.30 14.02
CA SER A 37 76.37 7.20 13.21
C SER A 37 76.41 6.82 11.71
N ALA A 38 75.31 6.29 11.15
CA ALA A 38 75.25 5.78 9.78
C ALA A 38 73.84 5.78 9.14
N ALA A 39 73.01 6.82 9.37
CA ALA A 39 71.63 6.88 8.86
C ALA A 39 71.10 8.33 8.71
N LEU A 40 71.81 9.22 8.00
CA LEU A 40 71.41 10.63 7.79
C LEU A 40 71.78 11.18 6.40
N GLU A 41 71.49 10.45 5.31
CA GLU A 41 71.60 11.02 3.94
C GLU A 41 70.63 10.41 2.90
N GLU A 42 69.44 9.99 3.32
CA GLU A 42 68.30 9.52 2.47
C GLU A 42 66.99 9.76 3.26
N THR A 43 65.85 10.23 2.72
CA THR A 43 65.60 10.93 1.45
C THR A 43 64.67 12.15 1.65
N ASP A 44 64.95 13.29 1.00
CA ASP A 44 63.98 14.39 0.88
C ASP A 44 62.89 14.05 -0.18
N ASP A 45 63.22 13.13 -1.08
CA ASP A 45 62.33 12.63 -2.13
C ASP A 45 61.15 11.80 -1.61
N GLU A 46 61.25 11.13 -0.46
CA GLU A 46 60.08 10.50 0.17
C GLU A 46 59.06 11.52 0.67
N LYS A 47 59.50 12.67 1.20
CA LYS A 47 58.59 13.77 1.55
C LYS A 47 57.94 14.40 0.32
N LYS A 48 58.68 14.54 -0.78
CA LYS A 48 58.09 14.98 -2.06
C LYS A 48 57.10 13.98 -2.62
N LYS A 49 57.40 12.67 -2.57
CA LYS A 49 56.43 11.63 -2.96
C LYS A 49 55.18 11.65 -2.08
N LEU A 50 55.33 11.82 -0.77
CA LEU A 50 54.18 11.88 0.13
C LEU A 50 53.32 13.14 -0.12
N LEU A 51 53.94 14.27 -0.44
CA LEU A 51 53.22 15.48 -0.89
C LEU A 51 52.54 15.27 -2.25
N GLN A 52 53.20 14.67 -3.24
CA GLN A 52 52.59 14.36 -4.54
C GLN A 52 51.46 13.31 -4.45
N ILE A 53 51.49 12.43 -3.45
CA ILE A 53 50.36 11.53 -3.17
C ILE A 53 49.21 12.33 -2.53
N ILE A 54 49.48 13.20 -1.55
CA ILE A 54 48.44 14.03 -0.91
C ILE A 54 47.85 15.08 -1.86
N GLU A 55 48.61 15.58 -2.81
CA GLU A 55 48.12 16.48 -3.88
C GLU A 55 47.22 15.71 -4.86
N ARG A 56 47.61 14.49 -5.26
CA ARG A 56 46.84 13.65 -6.21
C ARG A 56 45.69 12.85 -5.57
N ASP A 57 45.66 12.72 -4.25
CA ASP A 57 44.51 12.21 -3.48
C ASP A 57 43.64 13.37 -2.93
N GLY A 58 43.98 14.62 -3.28
CA GLY A 58 43.25 15.86 -2.98
C GLY A 58 42.70 16.59 -4.21
N GLU A 59 43.05 16.11 -5.40
CA GLU A 59 42.31 16.33 -6.63
C GLU A 59 41.09 15.39 -6.61
N GLU A 60 39.99 15.85 -6.00
CA GLU A 60 38.66 15.52 -6.55
C GLU A 60 38.67 16.11 -7.96
N GLU A 61 39.07 15.30 -8.94
CA GLU A 61 38.87 15.65 -10.34
C GLU A 61 37.36 15.73 -10.54
N ASP A 62 36.87 16.93 -10.87
CA ASP A 62 35.61 17.10 -11.60
C ASP A 62 35.78 16.50 -13.02
N GLU A 63 36.09 15.19 -13.10
CA GLU A 63 35.71 14.38 -14.24
C GLU A 63 34.17 14.37 -14.22
N GLU A 64 33.59 15.32 -14.95
CA GLU A 64 32.23 15.17 -15.48
C GLU A 64 32.22 13.83 -16.22
N GLU A 65 31.73 12.75 -15.59
CA GLU A 65 31.69 11.41 -16.19
C GLU A 65 31.03 11.53 -17.58
N GLU A 66 31.80 11.29 -18.65
CA GLU A 66 31.27 11.46 -20.01
C GLU A 66 30.02 10.58 -20.15
N PRO A 67 28.82 11.18 -20.34
CA PRO A 67 27.56 10.45 -20.21
C PRO A 67 27.54 9.32 -21.23
N LEU A 68 27.26 8.11 -20.74
CA LEU A 68 27.54 6.85 -21.44
C LEU A 68 27.05 6.88 -22.88
N ASP A 69 28.00 6.89 -23.79
CA ASP A 69 27.69 6.98 -25.20
C ASP A 69 27.04 5.67 -25.70
N GLU A 70 26.30 5.79 -26.80
CA GLU A 70 25.64 4.69 -27.49
C GLU A 70 26.60 3.52 -27.76
N SER A 71 27.89 3.78 -28.03
CA SER A 71 28.88 2.73 -28.28
C SER A 71 29.34 2.02 -27.00
N SER A 72 29.41 2.71 -25.85
CA SER A 72 29.73 2.12 -24.55
C SER A 72 28.62 1.19 -24.05
N VAL A 73 27.35 1.60 -24.16
CA VAL A 73 26.21 0.73 -23.83
C VAL A 73 26.17 -0.50 -24.77
N LYS A 74 26.37 -0.32 -26.08
CA LYS A 74 26.48 -1.44 -27.04
C LYS A 74 27.64 -2.38 -26.72
N LYS A 75 28.80 -1.86 -26.32
CA LYS A 75 29.98 -2.64 -25.90
C LYS A 75 29.74 -3.42 -24.60
N MET A 76 28.99 -2.84 -23.66
CA MET A 76 28.60 -3.45 -22.39
C MET A 76 27.62 -4.61 -22.61
N ILE A 77 26.54 -4.40 -23.37
CA ILE A 77 25.60 -5.45 -23.77
C ILE A 77 26.32 -6.59 -24.53
N LEU A 78 27.17 -6.25 -25.51
CA LEU A 78 28.00 -7.24 -26.22
C LEU A 78 29.05 -7.91 -25.33
N THR A 79 29.27 -7.46 -24.10
CA THR A 79 30.14 -8.12 -23.11
C THR A 79 29.32 -9.05 -22.23
N PHE A 80 28.13 -8.61 -21.77
CA PHE A 80 27.15 -9.43 -21.07
C PHE A 80 26.81 -10.71 -21.85
N GLU A 81 26.42 -10.60 -23.11
CA GLU A 81 26.13 -11.74 -24.00
C GLU A 81 27.29 -12.74 -24.07
N LYS A 82 28.54 -12.26 -24.12
CA LYS A 82 29.73 -13.13 -24.16
C LYS A 82 29.99 -13.82 -22.83
N ARG A 83 29.81 -13.13 -21.69
CA ARG A 83 29.99 -13.71 -20.35
C ARG A 83 28.88 -14.74 -20.07
N SER A 84 27.63 -14.44 -20.45
CA SER A 84 26.46 -15.34 -20.39
C SER A 84 26.66 -16.62 -21.22
N TYR A 85 26.98 -16.50 -22.51
CA TYR A 85 27.24 -17.66 -23.38
C TYR A 85 28.43 -18.51 -22.90
N LYS A 86 29.52 -17.87 -22.41
CA LYS A 86 30.69 -18.55 -21.84
C LYS A 86 30.31 -19.37 -20.60
N ASN A 87 29.51 -18.80 -19.70
CA ASN A 87 28.97 -19.51 -18.54
C ASN A 87 28.16 -20.73 -18.99
N GLN A 88 27.17 -20.53 -19.85
CA GLN A 88 26.27 -21.59 -20.32
C GLN A 88 27.04 -22.75 -20.99
N GLU A 89 28.07 -22.47 -21.83
CA GLU A 89 28.92 -23.51 -22.40
C GLU A 89 29.63 -24.32 -21.29
N LEU A 90 30.24 -23.64 -20.32
CA LEU A 90 31.00 -24.29 -19.25
C LEU A 90 30.10 -25.12 -18.32
N ARG A 91 28.87 -24.68 -18.04
CA ARG A 91 27.87 -25.44 -17.28
C ARG A 91 27.42 -26.70 -18.01
N ILE A 92 27.09 -26.61 -19.30
CA ILE A 92 26.73 -27.77 -20.14
C ILE A 92 27.89 -28.78 -20.23
N LYS A 93 29.13 -28.29 -20.23
CA LYS A 93 30.38 -29.06 -20.37
C LYS A 93 30.84 -29.72 -19.06
N PHE A 94 30.48 -29.16 -17.91
CA PHE A 94 30.96 -29.56 -16.58
C PHE A 94 29.87 -29.57 -15.49
N PRO A 95 28.68 -30.18 -15.71
CA PRO A 95 27.52 -30.04 -14.81
C PRO A 95 27.83 -30.45 -13.36
N ASP A 96 28.49 -31.60 -13.14
CA ASP A 96 28.86 -32.09 -11.81
C ASP A 96 30.12 -31.42 -11.20
N ASN A 97 30.65 -30.34 -11.79
CA ASN A 97 31.88 -29.69 -11.35
C ASN A 97 31.80 -28.14 -11.29
N PRO A 98 31.11 -27.56 -10.28
CA PRO A 98 30.97 -26.11 -10.14
C PRO A 98 32.30 -25.34 -10.07
N GLU A 99 33.35 -25.95 -9.52
CA GLU A 99 34.73 -25.42 -9.49
C GLU A 99 35.25 -24.98 -10.88
N LYS A 100 34.71 -25.53 -11.98
CA LYS A 100 35.16 -25.25 -13.36
C LYS A 100 34.37 -24.13 -14.05
N PHE A 101 33.24 -23.69 -13.49
CA PHE A 101 32.42 -22.62 -14.04
C PHE A 101 32.17 -21.45 -13.06
N MET A 102 32.56 -21.59 -11.78
CA MET A 102 32.49 -20.52 -10.77
C MET A 102 33.17 -19.21 -11.18
N GLU A 103 34.30 -19.26 -11.90
CA GLU A 103 34.96 -18.05 -12.42
C GLU A 103 34.12 -17.36 -13.51
N SER A 104 33.51 -18.13 -14.42
CA SER A 104 32.56 -17.59 -15.40
C SER A 104 31.19 -17.18 -14.81
N GLU A 105 30.88 -17.60 -13.58
CA GLU A 105 29.72 -17.13 -12.82
C GLU A 105 29.99 -15.76 -12.22
N LEU A 106 31.16 -15.58 -11.60
CA LEU A 106 31.61 -14.30 -11.06
C LEU A 106 31.78 -13.27 -12.20
N ASP A 107 32.39 -13.67 -13.32
CA ASP A 107 32.42 -12.87 -14.55
C ASP A 107 31.02 -12.37 -14.95
N LEU A 108 30.01 -13.25 -14.93
CA LEU A 108 28.63 -12.95 -15.33
C LEU A 108 27.92 -12.05 -14.31
N ASN A 109 28.10 -12.28 -13.01
CA ASN A 109 27.56 -11.41 -11.98
C ASN A 109 28.18 -10.00 -12.04
N ASP A 110 29.51 -9.92 -12.20
CA ASP A 110 30.24 -8.65 -12.32
C ASP A 110 29.69 -7.78 -13.46
N ILE A 111 29.38 -8.34 -14.64
CA ILE A 111 28.82 -7.53 -15.76
C ILE A 111 27.36 -7.14 -15.56
N ILE A 112 26.57 -7.93 -14.83
CA ILE A 112 25.17 -7.55 -14.50
C ILE A 112 25.19 -6.36 -13.54
N GLN A 113 26.13 -6.35 -12.60
CA GLN A 113 26.37 -5.20 -11.71
C GLN A 113 26.96 -4.00 -12.49
N GLU A 114 27.91 -4.20 -13.41
CA GLU A 114 28.37 -3.15 -14.34
C GLU A 114 27.20 -2.53 -15.14
N MET A 115 26.16 -3.31 -15.48
CA MET A 115 24.99 -2.85 -16.26
C MET A 115 23.99 -1.96 -15.51
N HIS A 116 24.08 -1.83 -14.18
CA HIS A 116 23.15 -0.98 -13.40
C HIS A 116 23.20 0.49 -13.85
N VAL A 117 24.38 0.95 -14.28
CA VAL A 117 24.59 2.29 -14.86
C VAL A 117 23.81 2.57 -16.16
N ILE A 118 23.15 1.57 -16.78
CA ILE A 118 22.25 1.80 -17.91
C ILE A 118 20.94 2.48 -17.44
N ALA A 119 20.53 2.27 -16.18
CA ALA A 119 19.31 2.86 -15.62
C ALA A 119 19.36 4.40 -15.56
N THR A 120 20.55 5.01 -15.45
CA THR A 120 20.71 6.47 -15.46
C THR A 120 20.53 7.10 -16.86
N MET A 121 20.28 6.31 -17.90
CA MET A 121 20.11 6.78 -19.28
C MET A 121 18.96 6.06 -20.01
N PRO A 122 17.69 6.21 -19.56
CA PRO A 122 16.54 5.45 -20.08
C PRO A 122 16.27 5.66 -21.58
N GLY A 123 16.68 6.79 -22.16
CA GLY A 123 16.63 7.00 -23.62
C GLY A 123 17.45 5.98 -24.44
N LEU A 124 18.37 5.25 -23.82
CA LEU A 124 19.15 4.17 -24.45
C LEU A 124 18.54 2.77 -24.26
N TYR A 125 17.39 2.63 -23.58
CA TYR A 125 16.75 1.32 -23.34
C TYR A 125 16.36 0.57 -24.62
N HIS A 126 16.10 1.29 -25.72
CA HIS A 126 15.88 0.68 -27.03
C HIS A 126 17.02 -0.27 -27.44
N LEU A 127 18.26 0.00 -27.00
CA LEU A 127 19.43 -0.85 -27.24
C LEU A 127 19.38 -2.20 -26.52
N LEU A 128 18.79 -2.25 -25.32
CA LEU A 128 18.58 -3.49 -24.57
C LEU A 128 17.63 -4.43 -25.33
N VAL A 129 16.62 -3.86 -26.00
CA VAL A 129 15.62 -4.61 -26.78
C VAL A 129 16.17 -4.99 -28.16
N GLU A 130 16.76 -4.05 -28.92
CA GLU A 130 17.35 -4.33 -30.24
C GLU A 130 18.43 -5.42 -30.18
N LEU A 131 19.28 -5.39 -29.16
CA LEU A 131 20.37 -6.35 -28.97
C LEU A 131 19.96 -7.62 -28.21
N ASN A 132 18.66 -7.79 -27.91
CA ASN A 132 18.07 -8.95 -27.23
C ASN A 132 18.56 -9.18 -25.78
N ALA A 133 19.14 -8.16 -25.15
CA ALA A 133 19.63 -8.22 -23.77
C ALA A 133 18.50 -8.50 -22.78
N VAL A 134 17.29 -7.96 -23.01
CA VAL A 134 16.11 -8.21 -22.18
C VAL A 134 15.76 -9.70 -22.16
N GLN A 135 15.73 -10.36 -23.31
CA GLN A 135 15.42 -11.79 -23.42
C GLN A 135 16.50 -12.66 -22.75
N SER A 136 17.77 -12.26 -22.83
CA SER A 136 18.88 -12.91 -22.11
C SER A 136 18.79 -12.72 -20.59
N LEU A 137 18.47 -11.52 -20.11
CA LEU A 137 18.24 -11.23 -18.68
C LEU A 137 17.06 -12.05 -18.14
N LEU A 138 15.92 -12.05 -18.85
CA LEU A 138 14.76 -12.87 -18.50
C LEU A 138 15.08 -14.37 -18.47
N GLY A 139 15.93 -14.86 -19.38
CA GLY A 139 16.45 -16.23 -19.35
C GLY A 139 17.28 -16.55 -18.09
N LEU A 140 18.00 -15.56 -17.54
CA LEU A 140 18.78 -15.70 -16.31
C LEU A 140 17.93 -15.67 -15.02
N LEU A 141 16.67 -15.23 -15.06
CA LEU A 141 15.73 -15.40 -13.93
C LEU A 141 15.53 -16.89 -13.59
N GLY A 142 15.64 -17.79 -14.57
CA GLY A 142 15.60 -19.24 -14.38
C GLY A 142 16.93 -19.87 -13.94
N HIS A 143 18.02 -19.11 -13.83
CA HIS A 143 19.38 -19.65 -13.68
C HIS A 143 19.58 -20.44 -12.37
N ASP A 144 20.06 -21.69 -12.46
CA ASP A 144 20.23 -22.59 -11.30
C ASP A 144 21.50 -22.27 -10.50
N ASN A 145 21.41 -21.56 -9.38
CA ASN A 145 22.59 -21.21 -8.57
C ASN A 145 22.93 -22.24 -7.45
N THR A 146 22.10 -23.28 -7.28
CA THR A 146 22.20 -24.28 -6.19
C THR A 146 23.56 -24.97 -6.11
N ASP A 147 24.16 -25.33 -7.25
CA ASP A 147 25.42 -26.08 -7.33
C ASP A 147 26.60 -25.27 -6.76
N ILE A 148 26.66 -23.98 -7.09
CA ILE A 148 27.72 -23.07 -6.63
C ILE A 148 27.50 -22.72 -5.16
N LEU A 149 26.27 -22.49 -4.72
CA LEU A 149 25.95 -22.32 -3.29
C LEU A 149 26.35 -23.56 -2.48
N GLN A 150 26.11 -24.76 -3.00
CA GLN A 150 26.52 -26.00 -2.34
C GLN A 150 28.05 -26.17 -2.31
N LEU A 151 28.79 -25.68 -3.32
CA LEU A 151 30.25 -25.62 -3.31
C LEU A 151 30.76 -24.59 -2.28
N LEU A 152 30.30 -23.34 -2.35
CA LEU A 152 30.70 -22.26 -1.43
C LEU A 152 30.42 -22.62 0.03
N LYS A 153 29.28 -23.26 0.31
CA LYS A 153 28.95 -23.78 1.65
C LYS A 153 29.91 -24.88 2.11
N GLN A 154 30.43 -25.72 1.21
CA GLN A 154 31.47 -26.69 1.53
C GLN A 154 32.86 -26.05 1.73
N LEU A 155 33.24 -25.07 0.92
CA LEU A 155 34.51 -24.35 1.05
C LEU A 155 34.57 -23.52 2.34
N SER A 156 33.48 -22.81 2.65
CA SER A 156 33.28 -22.10 3.92
C SER A 156 33.42 -23.05 5.14
N LEU A 157 32.80 -24.24 5.08
CA LEU A 157 32.95 -25.28 6.11
C LEU A 157 34.38 -25.87 6.22
N ARG A 158 35.23 -25.71 5.20
CA ARG A 158 36.67 -26.07 5.25
C ARG A 158 37.57 -24.94 5.75
N GLY A 159 37.03 -23.73 5.94
CA GLY A 159 37.81 -22.53 6.24
C GLY A 159 38.50 -21.91 5.03
N GLU A 160 38.15 -22.35 3.82
CA GLU A 160 38.63 -21.79 2.55
C GLU A 160 37.79 -20.55 2.22
N ALA A 161 38.12 -19.42 2.87
CA ALA A 161 37.39 -18.17 2.74
C ALA A 161 37.57 -17.56 1.33
N PHE A 162 36.50 -17.59 0.54
CA PHE A 162 36.44 -16.86 -0.73
C PHE A 162 36.14 -15.39 -0.45
N CYS A 163 37.00 -14.48 -0.93
CA CYS A 163 36.97 -13.06 -0.52
C CYS A 163 36.03 -12.16 -1.34
N ARG A 164 35.31 -12.69 -2.34
CA ARG A 164 34.26 -11.96 -3.05
C ARG A 164 32.89 -12.32 -2.46
N PRO A 165 31.97 -11.35 -2.28
CA PRO A 165 30.55 -11.65 -2.23
C PRO A 165 30.15 -12.45 -3.48
N PHE A 166 29.31 -13.46 -3.31
CA PHE A 166 28.70 -14.19 -4.42
C PHE A 166 27.20 -14.04 -4.30
N SER A 167 26.63 -13.16 -5.11
CA SER A 167 25.18 -13.09 -5.26
C SER A 167 24.69 -14.19 -6.20
N HIS A 168 23.41 -14.54 -6.08
CA HIS A 168 22.79 -15.41 -7.07
C HIS A 168 22.61 -14.56 -8.33
N VAL A 169 23.07 -15.02 -9.51
CA VAL A 169 22.88 -14.29 -10.77
C VAL A 169 21.40 -13.96 -11.04
N SER A 170 20.47 -14.81 -10.60
CA SER A 170 19.03 -14.54 -10.68
C SER A 170 18.50 -13.48 -9.70
N ILE A 171 19.25 -13.12 -8.67
CA ILE A 171 18.97 -11.98 -7.78
C ILE A 171 19.60 -10.72 -8.35
N ALA A 172 20.85 -10.76 -8.82
CA ALA A 172 21.50 -9.62 -9.49
C ALA A 172 20.73 -9.14 -10.75
N VAL A 173 20.03 -10.05 -11.45
CA VAL A 173 19.09 -9.70 -12.53
C VAL A 173 17.81 -9.04 -12.02
N VAL A 174 17.28 -9.47 -10.86
CA VAL A 174 16.11 -8.82 -10.24
C VAL A 174 16.48 -7.42 -9.73
N ASP A 175 17.68 -7.25 -9.18
CA ASP A 175 18.25 -5.95 -8.78
C ASP A 175 18.31 -5.00 -9.98
N LEU A 176 18.98 -5.42 -11.05
CA LEU A 176 19.09 -4.67 -12.30
C LEU A 176 17.71 -4.35 -12.90
N LEU A 177 16.77 -5.31 -12.89
CA LEU A 177 15.42 -5.07 -13.40
C LEU A 177 14.62 -4.10 -12.52
N GLN A 178 14.86 -4.05 -11.21
CA GLN A 178 14.20 -3.09 -10.32
C GLN A 178 14.71 -1.67 -10.58
N GLU A 179 16.03 -1.47 -10.74
CA GLU A 179 16.57 -0.16 -11.10
C GLU A 179 16.15 0.27 -12.51
N LEU A 180 16.22 -0.63 -13.51
CA LEU A 180 15.78 -0.32 -14.88
C LEU A 180 14.28 0.01 -14.99
N THR A 181 13.48 -0.43 -14.01
CA THR A 181 12.04 -0.14 -13.93
C THR A 181 11.69 0.86 -12.83
N ASP A 182 12.65 1.60 -12.27
CA ASP A 182 12.35 2.65 -11.28
C ASP A 182 11.40 3.73 -11.84
N ILE A 183 10.41 4.14 -11.05
CA ILE A 183 9.32 5.00 -11.55
C ILE A 183 9.77 6.45 -11.80
N ASP A 184 10.76 6.98 -11.06
CA ASP A 184 11.32 8.30 -11.37
C ASP A 184 12.16 8.20 -12.67
N THR A 185 12.93 7.11 -12.83
CA THR A 185 13.70 6.82 -14.05
C THR A 185 12.82 6.65 -15.30
N LEU A 186 11.72 5.88 -15.23
CA LEU A 186 10.84 5.66 -16.38
C LEU A 186 10.21 6.96 -16.89
N HIS A 187 9.98 7.95 -16.02
CA HIS A 187 9.46 9.26 -16.40
C HIS A 187 10.49 10.19 -17.09
N GLU A 188 11.79 9.90 -17.06
CA GLU A 188 12.79 10.69 -17.79
C GLU A 188 12.76 10.45 -19.31
N SER A 189 12.27 9.28 -19.77
CA SER A 189 12.19 8.95 -21.19
C SER A 189 11.06 7.97 -21.52
N GLU A 190 9.86 8.53 -21.76
CA GLU A 190 8.63 7.80 -22.11
C GLU A 190 8.82 6.79 -23.27
N GLU A 191 9.53 7.19 -24.35
CA GLU A 191 9.81 6.31 -25.51
C GLU A 191 10.75 5.14 -25.15
N GLY A 192 11.76 5.37 -24.29
CA GLY A 192 12.65 4.32 -23.80
C GLY A 192 11.94 3.36 -22.82
N ALA A 193 11.11 3.91 -21.95
CA ALA A 193 10.28 3.19 -20.99
C ALA A 193 9.24 2.30 -21.69
N GLU A 194 8.46 2.82 -22.63
CA GLU A 194 7.45 2.06 -23.39
C GLU A 194 8.09 0.83 -24.08
N ILE A 195 9.22 1.02 -24.77
CA ILE A 195 9.95 -0.05 -25.48
C ILE A 195 10.47 -1.13 -24.51
N LEU A 196 10.99 -0.75 -23.33
CA LEU A 196 11.44 -1.72 -22.33
C LEU A 196 10.27 -2.49 -21.71
N ILE A 197 9.19 -1.79 -21.32
CA ILE A 197 8.02 -2.38 -20.66
C ILE A 197 7.27 -3.33 -21.61
N ASP A 198 7.14 -2.98 -22.91
CA ASP A 198 6.63 -3.91 -23.93
C ASP A 198 7.48 -5.18 -24.00
N ALA A 199 8.80 -5.07 -24.11
CA ALA A 199 9.69 -6.23 -24.21
C ALA A 199 9.66 -7.13 -22.96
N LEU A 200 9.45 -6.56 -21.76
CA LEU A 200 9.29 -7.29 -20.51
C LEU A 200 7.94 -8.03 -20.43
N VAL A 201 6.85 -7.40 -20.87
CA VAL A 201 5.51 -8.01 -20.90
C VAL A 201 5.42 -9.11 -21.98
N GLU A 202 5.90 -8.86 -23.21
CA GLU A 202 6.04 -9.89 -24.25
C GLU A 202 6.94 -11.05 -23.79
N GLY A 203 8.01 -10.73 -23.05
CA GLY A 203 8.91 -11.70 -22.42
C GLY A 203 8.31 -12.48 -21.24
N GLN A 204 7.06 -12.20 -20.84
CA GLN A 204 6.35 -12.83 -19.72
C GLN A 204 7.11 -12.70 -18.38
N VAL A 205 7.64 -11.50 -18.11
CA VAL A 205 8.50 -11.22 -16.94
C VAL A 205 7.87 -11.69 -15.62
N VAL A 206 6.57 -11.48 -15.39
CA VAL A 206 5.93 -11.83 -14.11
C VAL A 206 5.87 -13.35 -13.91
N ALA A 207 5.61 -14.13 -14.96
CA ALA A 207 5.66 -15.59 -14.90
C ALA A 207 7.06 -16.11 -14.54
N LEU A 208 8.12 -15.46 -15.03
CA LEU A 208 9.51 -15.83 -14.76
C LEU A 208 9.95 -15.38 -13.35
N LEU A 209 9.56 -14.17 -12.94
CA LEU A 209 9.74 -13.68 -11.57
C LEU A 209 9.03 -14.58 -10.55
N VAL A 210 7.78 -14.99 -10.81
CA VAL A 210 7.03 -15.92 -9.93
C VAL A 210 7.69 -17.30 -9.85
N GLN A 211 8.24 -17.82 -10.95
CA GLN A 211 9.05 -19.05 -10.93
C GLN A 211 10.32 -18.90 -10.08
N ASN A 212 10.98 -17.74 -10.11
CA ASN A 212 12.11 -17.44 -9.24
C ASN A 212 11.66 -17.30 -7.76
N LEU A 213 10.55 -16.63 -7.48
CA LEU A 213 9.94 -16.50 -6.14
C LEU A 213 9.48 -17.83 -5.53
N GLU A 214 9.25 -18.89 -6.33
CA GLU A 214 8.91 -20.21 -5.80
C GLU A 214 10.10 -20.98 -5.20
N ARG A 215 11.34 -20.55 -5.51
CA ARG A 215 12.59 -21.25 -5.12
C ARG A 215 13.48 -20.49 -4.12
N LEU A 216 13.18 -19.24 -3.79
CA LEU A 216 13.94 -18.43 -2.81
C LEU A 216 13.63 -18.82 -1.36
N ASP A 217 14.65 -18.83 -0.50
CA ASP A 217 14.55 -19.05 0.96
C ASP A 217 14.74 -17.74 1.74
N GLU A 218 13.64 -17.10 2.14
CA GLU A 218 13.63 -15.83 2.89
C GLU A 218 14.27 -15.90 4.30
N SER A 219 14.82 -17.05 4.73
CA SER A 219 15.72 -17.10 5.88
C SER A 219 17.14 -16.62 5.57
N VAL A 220 17.50 -16.52 4.29
CA VAL A 220 18.70 -15.85 3.77
C VAL A 220 18.32 -14.40 3.45
N LYS A 221 19.05 -13.42 4.03
CA LYS A 221 18.73 -11.99 3.85
C LYS A 221 18.69 -11.60 2.38
N GLU A 222 19.71 -11.97 1.62
CA GLU A 222 19.86 -11.66 0.19
C GLU A 222 18.73 -12.24 -0.66
N GLU A 223 18.24 -13.45 -0.34
CA GLU A 223 17.07 -14.03 -1.01
C GLU A 223 15.77 -13.32 -0.61
N ALA A 224 15.65 -12.84 0.64
CA ALA A 224 14.53 -12.01 1.08
C ALA A 224 14.56 -10.59 0.48
N ASP A 225 15.73 -10.01 0.27
CA ASP A 225 15.93 -8.76 -0.48
C ASP A 225 15.54 -8.97 -1.96
N GLY A 226 15.92 -10.10 -2.56
CA GLY A 226 15.47 -10.48 -3.91
C GLY A 226 13.95 -10.67 -4.04
N VAL A 227 13.27 -11.16 -2.99
CA VAL A 227 11.79 -11.17 -2.92
C VAL A 227 11.23 -9.74 -2.85
N HIS A 228 11.87 -8.84 -2.11
CA HIS A 228 11.47 -7.44 -2.01
C HIS A 228 11.57 -6.73 -3.38
N ASN A 229 12.72 -6.81 -4.03
CA ASN A 229 12.97 -6.14 -5.31
C ASN A 229 12.10 -6.73 -6.44
N THR A 230 11.74 -8.02 -6.35
CA THR A 230 10.74 -8.62 -7.26
C THR A 230 9.35 -7.99 -7.12
N LEU A 231 8.94 -7.62 -5.90
CA LEU A 231 7.66 -6.94 -5.67
C LEU A 231 7.72 -5.48 -6.18
N GLY A 232 8.87 -4.82 -6.03
CA GLY A 232 9.13 -3.47 -6.58
C GLY A 232 9.03 -3.40 -8.10
N ILE A 233 9.59 -4.37 -8.84
CA ILE A 233 9.40 -4.46 -10.30
C ILE A 233 7.90 -4.48 -10.63
N VAL A 234 7.09 -5.28 -9.92
CA VAL A 234 5.65 -5.36 -10.19
C VAL A 234 4.93 -4.07 -9.83
N GLU A 235 5.28 -3.41 -8.73
CA GLU A 235 4.72 -2.12 -8.33
C GLU A 235 4.99 -1.04 -9.39
N ASN A 236 6.25 -0.83 -9.76
CA ASN A 236 6.62 0.20 -10.72
C ASN A 236 6.02 -0.06 -12.10
N MET A 237 6.07 -1.31 -12.59
CA MET A 237 5.44 -1.68 -13.87
C MET A 237 3.90 -1.53 -13.83
N ALA A 238 3.26 -1.75 -12.69
CA ALA A 238 1.82 -1.56 -12.51
C ALA A 238 1.41 -0.09 -12.39
N GLU A 239 2.27 0.78 -11.85
CA GLU A 239 2.06 2.24 -11.86
C GLU A 239 2.22 2.81 -13.27
N PHE A 240 3.29 2.42 -13.99
CA PHE A 240 3.54 2.87 -15.36
C PHE A 240 2.52 2.32 -16.38
N ARG A 241 2.07 1.06 -16.23
CA ARG A 241 1.14 0.40 -17.17
C ARG A 241 0.06 -0.45 -16.47
N PRO A 242 -0.99 0.17 -15.89
CA PRO A 242 -2.01 -0.52 -15.10
C PRO A 242 -2.72 -1.70 -15.81
N GLU A 243 -2.75 -1.72 -17.15
CA GLU A 243 -3.35 -2.80 -17.95
C GLU A 243 -2.68 -4.16 -17.69
N MET A 244 -1.37 -4.20 -17.41
CA MET A 244 -0.67 -5.47 -17.20
C MET A 244 -1.05 -6.18 -15.90
N CYS A 245 -1.70 -5.49 -14.96
CA CYS A 245 -2.15 -6.06 -13.68
C CYS A 245 -3.03 -7.31 -13.87
N THR A 246 -3.87 -7.36 -14.91
CA THR A 246 -4.69 -8.54 -15.22
C THR A 246 -3.82 -9.73 -15.61
N GLU A 247 -2.83 -9.51 -16.49
CA GLU A 247 -1.96 -10.57 -16.96
C GLU A 247 -0.98 -11.04 -15.87
N ALA A 248 -0.38 -10.10 -15.13
CA ALA A 248 0.52 -10.37 -14.01
C ALA A 248 -0.13 -11.28 -12.95
N ALA A 249 -1.39 -11.01 -12.59
CA ALA A 249 -2.15 -11.85 -11.68
C ALA A 249 -2.43 -13.26 -12.24
N GLN A 250 -2.77 -13.36 -13.54
CA GLN A 250 -3.02 -14.63 -14.24
C GLN A 250 -1.75 -15.46 -14.47
N GLN A 251 -0.58 -14.82 -14.65
CA GLN A 251 0.75 -15.45 -14.74
C GLN A 251 1.21 -16.10 -13.41
N GLY A 252 0.39 -16.05 -12.36
CA GLY A 252 0.57 -16.81 -11.11
C GLY A 252 0.85 -15.96 -9.87
N LEU A 253 1.10 -14.65 -10.04
CA LEU A 253 1.46 -13.77 -8.93
C LEU A 253 0.36 -13.69 -7.86
N MET A 254 -0.91 -13.65 -8.27
CA MET A 254 -2.06 -13.67 -7.35
C MET A 254 -2.05 -14.91 -6.44
N GLN A 255 -1.72 -16.08 -7.01
CA GLN A 255 -1.61 -17.33 -6.25
C GLN A 255 -0.40 -17.32 -5.30
N TRP A 256 0.74 -16.73 -5.72
CA TRP A 256 1.93 -16.60 -4.87
C TRP A 256 1.71 -15.62 -3.70
N LEU A 257 1.11 -14.44 -3.94
CA LEU A 257 0.79 -13.47 -2.91
C LEU A 257 -0.16 -14.05 -1.85
N LEU A 258 -1.24 -14.73 -2.28
CA LEU A 258 -2.16 -15.42 -1.36
C LEU A 258 -1.45 -16.53 -0.56
N LYS A 259 -0.52 -17.28 -1.17
CA LYS A 259 0.33 -18.29 -0.52
C LYS A 259 1.25 -17.64 0.54
N ARG A 260 1.93 -16.53 0.22
CA ARG A 260 2.84 -15.79 1.12
C ARG A 260 2.09 -15.12 2.28
N LEU A 261 0.97 -14.47 2.04
CA LEU A 261 0.12 -13.90 3.11
C LEU A 261 -0.43 -14.99 4.04
N LYS A 262 -0.80 -16.16 3.51
CA LYS A 262 -1.30 -17.32 4.29
C LYS A 262 -0.21 -18.09 5.05
N ALA A 263 1.08 -17.85 4.76
CA ALA A 263 2.20 -18.54 5.37
C ALA A 263 2.24 -18.32 6.90
N LYS A 264 2.68 -19.35 7.62
CA LYS A 264 2.76 -19.37 9.10
C LYS A 264 4.12 -18.88 9.63
N MET A 265 4.62 -17.81 9.03
CA MET A 265 5.81 -17.09 9.45
C MET A 265 5.45 -15.88 10.34
N PRO A 266 6.42 -15.26 11.03
CA PRO A 266 6.22 -13.97 11.68
C PRO A 266 5.76 -12.87 10.70
N PHE A 267 5.41 -11.70 11.23
CA PHE A 267 5.29 -10.49 10.42
C PHE A 267 6.69 -9.97 10.04
N ASP A 268 6.86 -9.59 8.77
CA ASP A 268 8.08 -9.06 8.18
C ASP A 268 7.72 -8.03 7.08
N ALA A 269 8.72 -7.28 6.58
CA ALA A 269 8.51 -6.26 5.56
C ALA A 269 7.94 -6.85 4.26
N ASN A 270 8.40 -8.02 3.83
CA ASN A 270 7.86 -8.68 2.65
C ASN A 270 6.38 -9.07 2.81
N LYS A 271 5.89 -9.38 4.03
CA LYS A 271 4.46 -9.59 4.28
C LYS A 271 3.63 -8.31 4.21
N LEU A 272 4.19 -7.16 4.62
CA LEU A 272 3.59 -5.86 4.37
C LEU A 272 3.50 -5.62 2.86
N TYR A 273 4.60 -5.76 2.14
CA TYR A 273 4.68 -5.45 0.72
C TYR A 273 3.77 -6.36 -0.14
N CYS A 274 3.66 -7.64 0.22
CA CYS A 274 2.67 -8.56 -0.36
C CYS A 274 1.20 -8.12 -0.19
N SER A 275 0.89 -7.26 0.79
CA SER A 275 -0.46 -6.71 0.96
C SER A 275 -0.70 -5.45 0.14
N GLU A 276 0.36 -4.74 -0.24
CA GLU A 276 0.33 -3.50 -1.02
C GLU A 276 0.21 -3.84 -2.51
N VAL A 277 1.11 -4.69 -3.03
CA VAL A 277 1.01 -5.23 -4.39
C VAL A 277 -0.33 -5.97 -4.61
N LEU A 278 -0.87 -6.65 -3.58
CA LEU A 278 -2.20 -7.25 -3.66
C LEU A 278 -3.33 -6.20 -3.79
N ALA A 279 -3.23 -5.07 -3.09
CA ALA A 279 -4.20 -3.98 -3.21
C ALA A 279 -4.12 -3.32 -4.60
N ILE A 280 -2.91 -3.09 -5.12
CA ILE A 280 -2.64 -2.57 -6.47
C ILE A 280 -3.27 -3.48 -7.54
N LEU A 281 -2.98 -4.79 -7.52
CA LEU A 281 -3.55 -5.75 -8.48
C LEU A 281 -5.09 -5.81 -8.45
N LEU A 282 -5.72 -5.43 -7.34
CA LEU A 282 -7.18 -5.38 -7.18
C LEU A 282 -7.77 -3.99 -7.45
N GLN A 283 -6.96 -2.97 -7.72
CA GLN A 283 -7.41 -1.60 -7.94
C GLN A 283 -8.13 -1.50 -9.28
N ASN A 284 -9.42 -1.14 -9.24
CA ASN A 284 -10.30 -0.98 -10.41
C ASN A 284 -10.42 -2.20 -11.37
N ASN A 285 -9.91 -3.38 -10.99
CA ASN A 285 -9.77 -4.54 -11.85
C ASN A 285 -10.75 -5.67 -11.46
N ASP A 286 -11.85 -5.85 -12.21
CA ASP A 286 -12.87 -6.86 -11.92
C ASP A 286 -12.43 -8.30 -12.24
N ASP A 287 -11.56 -8.52 -13.23
CA ASP A 287 -11.03 -9.86 -13.55
C ASP A 287 -10.16 -10.39 -12.39
N ASN A 288 -9.29 -9.55 -11.83
CA ASN A 288 -8.47 -9.90 -10.67
C ASN A 288 -9.30 -10.08 -9.40
N ARG A 289 -10.39 -9.33 -9.24
CA ARG A 289 -11.36 -9.54 -8.14
C ARG A 289 -12.07 -10.89 -8.27
N GLU A 290 -12.41 -11.34 -9.48
CA GLU A 290 -13.01 -12.66 -9.71
C GLU A 290 -11.98 -13.78 -9.45
N LEU A 291 -10.77 -13.66 -10.02
CA LEU A 291 -9.66 -14.61 -9.85
C LEU A 291 -9.27 -14.82 -8.38
N LEU A 292 -9.14 -13.75 -7.59
CA LEU A 292 -8.91 -13.86 -6.14
C LEU A 292 -10.05 -14.65 -5.45
N GLY A 293 -11.29 -14.43 -5.89
CA GLY A 293 -12.45 -15.17 -5.42
C GLY A 293 -12.42 -16.66 -5.79
N GLU A 294 -11.94 -17.03 -6.98
CA GLU A 294 -11.77 -18.42 -7.39
C GLU A 294 -10.64 -19.14 -6.64
N LEU A 295 -9.59 -18.42 -6.23
CA LEU A 295 -8.46 -18.94 -5.46
C LEU A 295 -8.71 -19.04 -3.93
N ASP A 296 -9.97 -19.04 -3.49
CA ASP A 296 -10.39 -18.95 -2.08
C ASP A 296 -9.78 -17.74 -1.31
N GLY A 297 -9.35 -16.69 -2.03
CA GLY A 297 -8.61 -15.57 -1.47
C GLY A 297 -9.41 -14.74 -0.44
N ILE A 298 -10.74 -14.72 -0.56
CA ILE A 298 -11.63 -14.08 0.42
C ILE A 298 -11.47 -14.71 1.81
N ASP A 299 -11.35 -16.04 1.88
CA ASP A 299 -11.11 -16.74 3.16
C ASP A 299 -9.68 -16.49 3.67
N VAL A 300 -8.70 -16.26 2.79
CA VAL A 300 -7.34 -15.85 3.19
C VAL A 300 -7.34 -14.45 3.82
N LEU A 301 -7.97 -13.47 3.17
CA LEU A 301 -8.12 -12.10 3.69
C LEU A 301 -8.84 -12.11 5.03
N LEU A 302 -9.99 -12.81 5.12
CA LEU A 302 -10.73 -12.96 6.37
C LEU A 302 -9.92 -13.68 7.46
N GLN A 303 -9.12 -14.70 7.11
CA GLN A 303 -8.26 -15.40 8.06
C GLN A 303 -7.19 -14.46 8.66
N GLN A 304 -6.46 -13.69 7.83
CA GLN A 304 -5.43 -12.75 8.29
C GLN A 304 -6.05 -11.63 9.15
N LEU A 305 -7.10 -10.96 8.64
CA LEU A 305 -7.83 -9.93 9.38
C LEU A 305 -8.39 -10.46 10.71
N SER A 306 -8.70 -11.76 10.80
CA SER A 306 -9.17 -12.37 12.05
C SER A 306 -8.14 -12.37 13.19
N VAL A 307 -6.86 -12.09 12.96
CA VAL A 307 -5.89 -11.88 14.06
C VAL A 307 -6.28 -10.63 14.87
N PHE A 308 -6.62 -9.55 14.17
CA PHE A 308 -6.92 -8.22 14.74
C PHE A 308 -8.35 -8.06 15.30
N LYS A 309 -9.07 -9.17 15.49
CA LYS A 309 -10.46 -9.16 16.02
C LYS A 309 -10.58 -8.84 17.51
N ARG A 310 -9.50 -9.01 18.28
CA ARG A 310 -9.45 -8.77 19.74
C ARG A 310 -8.23 -8.00 20.23
N HIS A 311 -7.22 -7.90 19.38
CA HIS A 311 -5.95 -7.23 19.65
C HIS A 311 -5.77 -6.15 18.60
N ASN A 312 -5.09 -5.06 18.94
CA ASN A 312 -4.60 -4.14 17.92
C ASN A 312 -3.31 -4.73 17.33
N PRO A 313 -2.90 -4.30 16.13
CA PRO A 313 -1.52 -4.41 15.67
C PRO A 313 -0.51 -3.91 16.71
N SER A 314 0.68 -4.49 16.67
CA SER A 314 1.78 -4.33 17.61
C SER A 314 2.70 -3.16 17.24
N THR A 315 2.85 -2.93 15.93
CA THR A 315 3.69 -1.90 15.34
C THR A 315 2.86 -1.02 14.37
N ALA A 316 3.49 -0.07 13.66
CA ALA A 316 2.79 0.76 12.67
C ALA A 316 2.59 -0.01 11.35
N GLU A 317 3.63 -0.71 10.95
CA GLU A 317 3.77 -1.55 9.75
C GLU A 317 2.78 -2.73 9.78
N GLU A 318 2.59 -3.37 10.96
CA GLU A 318 1.54 -4.39 11.13
C GLU A 318 0.12 -3.78 11.06
N GLN A 319 -0.04 -2.47 11.33
CA GLN A 319 -1.31 -1.76 11.15
C GLN A 319 -1.56 -1.38 9.69
N GLU A 320 -0.52 -1.01 8.96
CA GLU A 320 -0.54 -0.69 7.53
C GLU A 320 -0.99 -1.92 6.73
N MET A 321 -0.31 -3.06 6.91
CA MET A 321 -0.71 -4.36 6.36
C MET A 321 -2.18 -4.72 6.69
N MET A 322 -2.65 -4.39 7.89
CA MET A 322 -4.05 -4.63 8.27
C MET A 322 -5.02 -3.77 7.44
N GLU A 323 -4.74 -2.49 7.19
CA GLU A 323 -5.59 -1.64 6.35
C GLU A 323 -5.49 -2.04 4.86
N ASN A 324 -4.32 -2.41 4.36
CA ASN A 324 -4.11 -2.89 2.98
C ASN A 324 -4.93 -4.17 2.70
N LEU A 325 -5.00 -5.09 3.68
CA LEU A 325 -5.88 -6.26 3.64
C LEU A 325 -7.38 -5.90 3.73
N PHE A 326 -7.74 -4.82 4.42
CA PHE A 326 -9.11 -4.31 4.45
C PHE A 326 -9.52 -3.68 3.12
N ASP A 327 -8.63 -2.96 2.45
CA ASP A 327 -8.91 -2.30 1.17
C ASP A 327 -8.89 -3.28 0.00
N SER A 328 -7.99 -4.27 0.01
CA SER A 328 -8.09 -5.48 -0.82
C SER A 328 -9.48 -6.13 -0.70
N LEU A 329 -9.99 -6.31 0.53
CA LEU A 329 -11.30 -6.91 0.77
C LEU A 329 -12.47 -5.99 0.34
N CYS A 330 -12.36 -4.67 0.53
CA CYS A 330 -13.37 -3.71 0.08
C CYS A 330 -13.45 -3.64 -1.45
N SER A 331 -12.31 -3.71 -2.14
CA SER A 331 -12.21 -3.79 -3.60
C SER A 331 -12.84 -5.09 -4.10
N CYS A 332 -12.47 -6.24 -3.52
CA CYS A 332 -13.08 -7.53 -3.84
C CYS A 332 -14.61 -7.52 -3.70
N LEU A 333 -15.16 -6.84 -2.69
CA LEU A 333 -16.60 -6.74 -2.45
C LEU A 333 -17.37 -5.85 -3.44
N MET A 334 -16.69 -5.05 -4.28
CA MET A 334 -17.36 -4.31 -5.36
C MET A 334 -17.99 -5.27 -6.38
N LEU A 335 -17.27 -6.36 -6.69
CA LEU A 335 -17.75 -7.47 -7.53
C LEU A 335 -18.86 -8.26 -6.81
N SER A 336 -19.91 -8.63 -7.55
CA SER A 336 -21.08 -9.32 -6.99
C SER A 336 -20.78 -10.74 -6.53
N SER A 337 -20.01 -11.52 -7.30
CA SER A 337 -19.61 -12.91 -7.01
C SER A 337 -18.97 -13.07 -5.63
N ASN A 338 -18.17 -12.08 -5.23
CA ASN A 338 -17.42 -12.08 -3.97
C ASN A 338 -18.28 -11.78 -2.73
N ARG A 339 -19.42 -11.09 -2.86
CA ARG A 339 -20.34 -10.90 -1.73
C ARG A 339 -20.89 -12.22 -1.21
N ASP A 340 -21.08 -13.18 -2.12
CA ASP A 340 -21.53 -14.53 -1.84
C ASP A 340 -20.43 -15.40 -1.21
N ARG A 341 -19.17 -15.21 -1.64
CA ARG A 341 -17.98 -15.84 -1.02
C ARG A 341 -17.77 -15.32 0.41
N PHE A 342 -17.80 -14.01 0.61
CA PHE A 342 -17.71 -13.34 1.92
C PHE A 342 -18.81 -13.76 2.90
N LEU A 343 -20.03 -14.00 2.41
CA LEU A 343 -21.16 -14.53 3.20
C LEU A 343 -20.88 -15.97 3.69
N LYS A 344 -20.26 -16.81 2.85
CA LYS A 344 -19.88 -18.20 3.15
C LYS A 344 -18.70 -18.25 4.15
N GLY A 345 -17.68 -17.42 3.97
CA GLY A 345 -16.51 -17.27 4.85
C GLY A 345 -16.76 -16.63 6.23
N GLU A 346 -18.03 -16.51 6.65
CA GLU A 346 -18.46 -15.85 7.89
C GLU A 346 -18.01 -14.37 8.05
N GLY A 347 -17.73 -13.65 6.96
CA GLY A 347 -17.19 -12.28 6.99
C GLY A 347 -18.06 -11.30 7.80
N LEU A 348 -19.38 -11.38 7.68
CA LEU A 348 -20.32 -10.60 8.49
C LEU A 348 -20.20 -10.87 10.00
N GLN A 349 -19.96 -12.12 10.39
CA GLN A 349 -19.75 -12.50 11.79
C GLN A 349 -18.44 -11.89 12.33
N LEU A 350 -17.38 -11.88 11.51
CA LEU A 350 -16.08 -11.30 11.86
C LEU A 350 -16.16 -9.78 12.04
N MET A 351 -16.73 -9.06 11.08
CA MET A 351 -16.82 -7.59 11.15
C MET A 351 -17.76 -7.13 12.29
N ASN A 352 -18.88 -7.82 12.49
CA ASN A 352 -19.78 -7.57 13.64
C ASN A 352 -19.07 -7.83 15.00
N LEU A 353 -18.12 -8.78 15.07
CA LEU A 353 -17.28 -8.96 16.25
C LEU A 353 -16.29 -7.80 16.44
N MET A 354 -15.57 -7.37 15.40
CA MET A 354 -14.63 -6.24 15.46
C MET A 354 -15.30 -4.94 15.92
N LEU A 355 -16.47 -4.60 15.37
CA LEU A 355 -17.27 -3.46 15.81
C LEU A 355 -17.62 -3.50 17.31
N ARG A 356 -17.83 -4.70 17.86
CA ARG A 356 -18.18 -4.94 19.27
C ARG A 356 -16.97 -4.91 20.22
N GLU A 357 -15.82 -5.42 19.78
CA GLU A 357 -14.55 -5.49 20.55
C GLU A 357 -13.81 -4.14 20.60
N LYS A 358 -14.17 -3.18 19.72
CA LYS A 358 -13.77 -1.75 19.77
C LYS A 358 -12.26 -1.50 19.63
N LYS A 359 -11.60 -2.32 18.82
CA LYS A 359 -10.18 -2.23 18.45
C LYS A 359 -9.98 -1.24 17.29
N ILE A 360 -8.74 -1.04 16.85
CA ILE A 360 -8.44 -0.13 15.71
C ILE A 360 -9.17 -0.59 14.44
N SER A 361 -9.12 -1.90 14.16
CA SER A 361 -9.85 -2.62 13.09
C SER A 361 -11.36 -2.39 13.01
N ARG A 362 -11.97 -1.69 13.97
CA ARG A 362 -13.37 -1.27 13.95
C ARG A 362 -13.72 -0.41 12.73
N SER A 363 -12.88 0.55 12.38
CA SER A 363 -13.24 1.59 11.40
C SER A 363 -13.36 0.97 10.01
N SER A 364 -12.34 0.22 9.61
CA SER A 364 -12.27 -0.56 8.38
C SER A 364 -13.30 -1.70 8.35
N ALA A 365 -13.58 -2.37 9.48
CA ALA A 365 -14.69 -3.31 9.59
C ALA A 365 -16.08 -2.69 9.38
N LEU A 366 -16.24 -1.37 9.57
CA LEU A 366 -17.45 -0.64 9.20
C LEU A 366 -17.52 -0.41 7.68
N LYS A 367 -16.41 0.02 7.05
CA LYS A 367 -16.25 0.16 5.59
C LYS A 367 -16.56 -1.16 4.86
N VAL A 368 -16.00 -2.28 5.31
CA VAL A 368 -16.30 -3.63 4.77
C VAL A 368 -17.79 -3.98 4.87
N LEU A 369 -18.45 -3.66 5.99
CA LEU A 369 -19.88 -3.94 6.16
C LEU A 369 -20.76 -3.11 5.22
N ASP A 370 -20.32 -1.91 4.85
CA ASP A 370 -20.97 -1.05 3.87
C ASP A 370 -20.87 -1.67 2.46
N HIS A 371 -19.65 -1.93 1.99
CA HIS A 371 -19.38 -2.59 0.70
C HIS A 371 -20.09 -3.96 0.57
N ALA A 372 -20.16 -4.74 1.65
CA ALA A 372 -20.85 -6.04 1.65
C ALA A 372 -22.39 -5.93 1.51
N MET A 373 -23.00 -4.81 1.91
CA MET A 373 -24.46 -4.64 1.96
C MET A 373 -25.02 -3.68 0.90
N ILE A 374 -24.18 -2.83 0.28
CA ILE A 374 -24.58 -1.90 -0.78
C ILE A 374 -25.05 -2.62 -2.05
N GLY A 375 -26.03 -2.01 -2.75
CA GLY A 375 -26.60 -2.51 -4.00
C GLY A 375 -27.62 -3.64 -3.83
N PRO A 376 -28.35 -4.04 -4.91
CA PRO A 376 -29.21 -5.23 -4.92
C PRO A 376 -28.50 -6.51 -4.46
N GLU A 377 -27.27 -6.70 -4.91
CA GLU A 377 -26.43 -7.86 -4.64
C GLU A 377 -26.01 -7.97 -3.16
N GLY A 378 -26.12 -6.89 -2.38
CA GLY A 378 -25.97 -6.92 -0.92
C GLY A 378 -27.18 -7.48 -0.16
N THR A 379 -28.26 -7.93 -0.83
CA THR A 379 -29.53 -8.28 -0.18
C THR A 379 -29.44 -9.42 0.83
N ASP A 380 -28.73 -10.51 0.52
CA ASP A 380 -28.61 -11.64 1.45
C ASP A 380 -27.66 -11.32 2.61
N ASN A 381 -26.64 -10.49 2.36
CA ASN A 381 -25.81 -9.92 3.41
C ASN A 381 -26.62 -9.04 4.37
N CYS A 382 -27.52 -8.19 3.87
CA CYS A 382 -28.45 -7.42 4.70
C CYS A 382 -29.31 -8.31 5.59
N HIS A 383 -29.93 -9.37 5.05
CA HIS A 383 -30.76 -10.28 5.85
C HIS A 383 -29.94 -11.04 6.90
N LYS A 384 -28.79 -11.63 6.51
CA LYS A 384 -27.87 -12.32 7.43
C LYS A 384 -27.38 -11.39 8.54
N PHE A 385 -27.03 -10.13 8.23
CA PHE A 385 -26.58 -9.14 9.21
C PHE A 385 -27.62 -8.89 10.32
N VAL A 386 -28.91 -8.82 9.96
CA VAL A 386 -30.00 -8.71 10.95
C VAL A 386 -30.11 -9.96 11.82
N ASP A 387 -29.92 -11.15 11.25
CA ASP A 387 -30.05 -12.42 11.96
C ASP A 387 -28.88 -12.72 12.90
N ILE A 388 -27.64 -12.32 12.55
CA ILE A 388 -26.49 -12.32 13.48
C ILE A 388 -26.51 -11.17 14.50
N LEU A 389 -27.69 -10.57 14.74
CA LEU A 389 -27.95 -9.48 15.68
C LEU A 389 -27.21 -8.16 15.37
N GLY A 390 -26.80 -7.91 14.12
CA GLY A 390 -26.08 -6.70 13.70
C GLY A 390 -26.82 -5.39 14.01
N LEU A 391 -28.16 -5.42 14.07
CA LEU A 391 -28.99 -4.29 14.54
C LEU A 391 -28.67 -3.84 15.98
N ARG A 392 -28.13 -4.73 16.83
CA ARG A 392 -27.65 -4.39 18.19
C ARG A 392 -26.27 -3.73 18.18
N THR A 393 -25.52 -3.84 17.07
CA THR A 393 -24.18 -3.29 16.90
C THR A 393 -24.20 -1.95 16.16
N ILE A 394 -24.98 -1.82 15.08
CA ILE A 394 -25.02 -0.60 14.24
C ILE A 394 -25.77 0.57 14.91
N PHE A 395 -26.90 0.32 15.58
CA PHE A 395 -27.69 1.42 16.16
C PHE A 395 -26.97 2.18 17.30
N PRO A 396 -26.15 1.55 18.16
CA PRO A 396 -25.26 2.29 19.07
C PRO A 396 -24.22 3.17 18.37
N LEU A 397 -23.79 2.82 17.15
CA LEU A 397 -22.86 3.62 16.35
C LEU A 397 -23.57 4.80 15.65
N PHE A 398 -24.83 4.62 15.26
CA PHE A 398 -25.71 5.69 14.77
C PHE A 398 -26.06 6.72 15.85
N MET A 399 -26.42 6.25 17.04
CA MET A 399 -26.76 7.12 18.18
C MET A 399 -25.55 7.85 18.76
N LYS A 400 -24.33 7.35 18.54
CA LYS A 400 -23.12 8.03 19.02
C LYS A 400 -21.87 7.66 18.21
N SER A 401 -21.48 8.59 17.37
CA SER A 401 -20.21 8.61 16.63
C SER A 401 -19.03 8.55 17.61
N PRO A 402 -18.07 7.62 17.43
CA PRO A 402 -16.84 7.57 18.24
C PRO A 402 -16.04 8.86 18.06
N LYS A 403 -15.61 9.48 19.16
CA LYS A 403 -14.69 10.62 19.08
C LYS A 403 -13.30 10.14 18.63
N LYS A 404 -12.66 10.88 17.72
CA LYS A 404 -11.28 10.65 17.28
C LYS A 404 -10.32 10.89 18.45
N ILE A 405 -9.74 9.81 18.98
CA ILE A 405 -8.88 9.79 20.19
C ILE A 405 -7.38 9.74 19.83
N LYS A 406 -7.03 9.48 18.56
CA LYS A 406 -5.67 9.44 18.01
C LYS A 406 -5.61 10.19 16.67
N LYS A 407 -4.40 10.46 16.15
CA LYS A 407 -4.20 10.95 14.77
C LYS A 407 -4.85 9.99 13.74
N VAL A 408 -4.62 8.69 13.91
CA VAL A 408 -5.14 7.62 13.03
C VAL A 408 -6.54 7.19 13.49
N GLY A 409 -7.39 6.84 12.53
CA GLY A 409 -8.80 6.47 12.71
C GLY A 409 -9.75 7.44 12.00
N THR A 410 -10.91 6.92 11.59
CA THR A 410 -11.91 7.65 10.77
C THR A 410 -12.41 8.95 11.42
N THR A 411 -12.79 9.93 10.60
CA THR A 411 -13.46 11.16 11.07
C THR A 411 -14.91 10.89 11.50
N GLU A 412 -15.52 11.90 12.13
CA GLU A 412 -16.94 11.86 12.48
C GLU A 412 -17.84 11.79 11.23
N LYS A 413 -17.38 12.36 10.09
CA LYS A 413 -18.08 12.30 8.79
C LYS A 413 -18.07 10.88 8.24
N GLU A 414 -16.89 10.31 7.97
CA GLU A 414 -16.76 8.93 7.42
C GLU A 414 -17.52 7.90 8.26
N HIS A 415 -17.47 8.02 9.59
CA HIS A 415 -18.22 7.16 10.49
C HIS A 415 -19.74 7.31 10.32
N GLU A 416 -20.26 8.54 10.26
CA GLU A 416 -21.69 8.79 10.07
C GLU A 416 -22.15 8.42 8.64
N GLU A 417 -21.28 8.58 7.64
CA GLU A 417 -21.47 8.21 6.24
C GLU A 417 -21.68 6.71 6.08
N HIS A 418 -20.72 5.87 6.50
CA HIS A 418 -20.86 4.41 6.43
C HIS A 418 -22.04 3.89 7.27
N VAL A 419 -22.32 4.49 8.43
CA VAL A 419 -23.51 4.10 9.22
C VAL A 419 -24.80 4.45 8.48
N CYS A 420 -24.89 5.60 7.81
CA CYS A 420 -26.06 5.98 7.03
C CYS A 420 -26.18 5.12 5.76
N SER A 421 -25.09 4.82 5.06
CA SER A 421 -25.10 3.94 3.88
C SER A 421 -25.52 2.50 4.23
N ILE A 422 -25.05 1.95 5.35
CA ILE A 422 -25.52 0.67 5.89
C ILE A 422 -27.03 0.73 6.21
N LEU A 423 -27.52 1.79 6.87
CA LEU A 423 -28.95 1.92 7.19
C LEU A 423 -29.83 2.12 5.94
N ALA A 424 -29.35 2.87 4.94
CA ALA A 424 -30.00 3.03 3.64
C ALA A 424 -30.07 1.70 2.89
N SER A 425 -28.96 0.96 2.82
CA SER A 425 -28.88 -0.37 2.18
C SER A 425 -29.79 -1.40 2.87
N LEU A 426 -29.82 -1.41 4.20
CA LEU A 426 -30.76 -2.25 4.97
C LEU A 426 -32.23 -1.87 4.70
N LEU A 427 -32.57 -0.57 4.61
CA LEU A 427 -33.93 -0.14 4.24
C LEU A 427 -34.28 -0.48 2.79
N ARG A 428 -33.33 -0.31 1.85
CA ARG A 428 -33.52 -0.68 0.45
C ARG A 428 -33.77 -2.17 0.28
N ASN A 429 -32.95 -3.01 0.91
CA ASN A 429 -32.88 -4.45 0.60
C ASN A 429 -33.76 -5.32 1.49
N LEU A 430 -33.95 -5.00 2.78
CA LEU A 430 -34.66 -5.90 3.70
C LEU A 430 -36.14 -6.05 3.38
N ARG A 431 -36.62 -7.30 3.45
CA ARG A 431 -38.04 -7.68 3.37
C ARG A 431 -38.42 -8.50 4.62
N GLY A 432 -39.66 -9.00 4.65
CA GLY A 432 -40.14 -9.93 5.68
C GLY A 432 -39.93 -9.48 7.13
N GLN A 433 -39.62 -10.44 8.01
CA GLN A 433 -39.44 -10.19 9.44
C GLN A 433 -38.22 -9.32 9.76
N GLN A 434 -37.16 -9.41 8.94
CA GLN A 434 -35.95 -8.61 9.10
C GLN A 434 -36.24 -7.12 8.87
N ARG A 435 -37.07 -6.77 7.87
CA ARG A 435 -37.55 -5.39 7.68
C ARG A 435 -38.36 -4.89 8.89
N THR A 436 -39.29 -5.70 9.41
CA THR A 436 -40.05 -5.35 10.62
C THR A 436 -39.13 -5.14 11.83
N ARG A 437 -38.12 -5.99 12.02
CA ARG A 437 -37.12 -5.86 13.09
C ARG A 437 -36.29 -4.59 12.96
N LEU A 438 -35.98 -4.12 11.74
CA LEU A 438 -35.35 -2.82 11.51
C LEU A 438 -36.30 -1.65 11.80
N LEU A 439 -37.52 -1.66 11.27
CA LEU A 439 -38.49 -0.58 11.47
C LEU A 439 -38.82 -0.37 12.96
N ASN A 440 -38.94 -1.46 13.73
CA ASN A 440 -39.13 -1.38 15.19
C ASN A 440 -38.01 -0.63 15.91
N LYS A 441 -36.78 -0.60 15.38
CA LYS A 441 -35.67 0.20 15.95
C LYS A 441 -35.99 1.70 15.94
N PHE A 442 -36.72 2.18 14.93
CA PHE A 442 -37.11 3.58 14.79
C PHE A 442 -38.34 3.97 15.64
N THR A 443 -39.06 3.02 16.23
CA THR A 443 -40.14 3.26 17.21
C THR A 443 -39.71 3.11 18.67
N GLU A 444 -38.55 2.50 18.93
CA GLU A 444 -37.98 2.39 20.29
C GLU A 444 -37.80 3.76 20.96
N ASN A 445 -38.04 3.81 22.28
CA ASN A 445 -37.75 4.96 23.14
C ASN A 445 -38.35 6.30 22.64
N ASP A 446 -39.67 6.32 22.39
CA ASP A 446 -40.39 7.45 21.75
C ASP A 446 -39.75 7.92 20.44
N SER A 447 -39.30 6.95 19.63
CA SER A 447 -38.63 7.19 18.34
C SER A 447 -37.31 7.97 18.44
N GLU A 448 -36.49 7.76 19.49
CA GLU A 448 -35.18 8.42 19.68
C GLU A 448 -34.25 8.35 18.45
N LYS A 449 -34.40 7.32 17.59
CA LYS A 449 -33.61 7.17 16.35
C LYS A 449 -34.07 8.13 15.26
N VAL A 450 -35.36 8.50 15.24
CA VAL A 450 -35.88 9.56 14.36
C VAL A 450 -35.37 10.92 14.83
N ASP A 451 -35.31 11.15 16.14
CA ASP A 451 -34.70 12.38 16.68
C ASP A 451 -33.22 12.51 16.28
N ARG A 452 -32.44 11.42 16.38
CA ARG A 452 -31.04 11.39 15.89
C ARG A 452 -30.93 11.55 14.37
N LEU A 453 -31.84 10.96 13.59
CA LEU A 453 -31.89 11.15 12.13
C LEU A 453 -32.14 12.62 11.77
N MET A 454 -33.04 13.29 12.49
CA MET A 454 -33.32 14.70 12.30
C MET A 454 -32.17 15.60 12.79
N GLU A 455 -31.50 15.25 13.88
CA GLU A 455 -30.28 15.94 14.35
C GLU A 455 -29.20 15.93 13.25
N LEU A 456 -28.94 14.76 12.66
CA LEU A 456 -28.02 14.58 11.55
C LEU A 456 -28.47 15.33 10.28
N TYR A 457 -29.76 15.29 9.94
CA TYR A 457 -30.32 16.05 8.82
C TYR A 457 -30.02 17.55 8.94
N PHE A 458 -30.23 18.16 10.11
CA PHE A 458 -29.89 19.58 10.30
C PHE A 458 -28.38 19.83 10.29
N LYS A 459 -27.57 18.98 10.95
CA LYS A 459 -26.10 19.07 10.94
C LYS A 459 -25.54 19.18 9.52
N TYR A 460 -25.99 18.31 8.60
CA TYR A 460 -25.51 18.30 7.23
C TYR A 460 -26.24 19.29 6.31
N LEU A 461 -27.52 19.59 6.55
CA LEU A 461 -28.22 20.64 5.80
C LEU A 461 -27.63 22.04 6.06
N ASP A 462 -27.31 22.36 7.31
CA ASP A 462 -26.72 23.65 7.67
C ASP A 462 -25.30 23.79 7.06
N ALA A 463 -24.56 22.68 6.96
CA ALA A 463 -23.27 22.62 6.27
C ALA A 463 -23.40 22.80 4.75
N MET A 464 -24.36 22.13 4.11
CA MET A 464 -24.66 22.31 2.68
C MET A 464 -25.08 23.75 2.36
N GLN A 465 -26.03 24.33 3.10
CA GLN A 465 -26.45 25.70 2.88
C GLN A 465 -25.32 26.73 3.07
N ALA A 466 -24.30 26.42 3.87
CA ALA A 466 -23.10 27.25 3.98
C ALA A 466 -22.16 27.07 2.77
N ALA A 467 -22.01 25.85 2.25
CA ALA A 467 -21.20 25.54 1.06
C ALA A 467 -21.85 26.06 -0.23
N ASP A 468 -23.12 25.73 -0.48
CA ASP A 468 -23.89 26.19 -1.64
C ASP A 468 -23.88 27.73 -1.72
N LYS A 469 -24.11 28.43 -0.60
CA LYS A 469 -24.05 29.90 -0.54
C LYS A 469 -22.66 30.47 -0.83
N LYS A 470 -21.57 29.76 -0.51
CA LYS A 470 -20.19 30.15 -0.89
C LYS A 470 -20.01 30.00 -2.40
N ILE A 471 -20.46 28.86 -2.95
CA ILE A 471 -20.42 28.55 -4.38
C ILE A 471 -21.22 29.57 -5.19
N ASP A 472 -22.46 29.89 -4.80
CA ASP A 472 -23.29 30.92 -5.44
C ASP A 472 -22.60 32.30 -5.46
N GLY A 473 -21.93 32.66 -4.35
CA GLY A 473 -21.17 33.90 -4.25
C GLY A 473 -19.98 33.93 -5.21
N GLU A 474 -19.23 32.83 -5.31
CA GLU A 474 -18.10 32.68 -6.22
C GLU A 474 -18.54 32.65 -7.69
N LYS A 475 -19.60 31.91 -8.04
CA LYS A 475 -20.21 31.91 -9.39
C LYS A 475 -20.67 33.32 -9.78
N HIS A 476 -21.28 34.07 -8.87
CA HIS A 476 -21.61 35.48 -9.11
C HIS A 476 -20.36 36.37 -9.30
N ASP A 477 -19.26 36.10 -8.60
CA ASP A 477 -18.02 36.87 -8.74
C ASP A 477 -17.24 36.55 -10.01
N MET A 478 -17.22 35.28 -10.45
CA MET A 478 -16.69 34.86 -11.76
C MET A 478 -17.43 35.58 -12.90
N VAL A 479 -18.77 35.54 -12.88
CA VAL A 479 -19.62 36.25 -13.86
C VAL A 479 -19.39 37.77 -13.83
N ARG A 480 -19.04 38.36 -12.67
CA ARG A 480 -18.65 39.78 -12.58
C ARG A 480 -17.24 40.08 -13.10
N ARG A 481 -16.32 39.10 -13.09
CA ARG A 481 -14.98 39.20 -13.69
C ARG A 481 -14.98 38.90 -15.20
N GLY A 482 -16.04 38.27 -15.71
CA GLY A 482 -16.14 37.81 -17.10
C GLY A 482 -15.52 36.42 -17.32
N GLU A 483 -15.29 35.68 -16.24
CA GLU A 483 -14.86 34.29 -16.29
C GLU A 483 -16.04 33.39 -16.66
N ILE A 484 -15.76 32.37 -17.48
CA ILE A 484 -16.71 31.32 -17.83
C ILE A 484 -16.74 30.31 -16.67
N ILE A 485 -17.92 29.75 -16.41
CA ILE A 485 -18.07 28.54 -15.61
C ILE A 485 -18.20 27.41 -16.64
N ASP A 486 -17.21 26.54 -16.66
CA ASP A 486 -17.14 25.33 -17.48
C ASP A 486 -17.36 24.09 -16.59
N ASP A 487 -17.30 22.91 -17.22
CA ASP A 487 -17.61 21.64 -16.57
C ASP A 487 -16.56 21.30 -15.48
N ASP A 488 -15.28 21.63 -15.70
CA ASP A 488 -14.20 21.45 -14.71
C ASP A 488 -14.48 22.25 -13.41
N MET A 489 -14.98 23.49 -13.54
CA MET A 489 -15.42 24.27 -12.38
C MET A 489 -16.69 23.73 -11.74
N GLU A 490 -17.64 23.18 -12.51
CA GLU A 490 -18.84 22.51 -11.95
C GLU A 490 -18.44 21.29 -11.09
N ASP A 491 -17.44 20.51 -11.53
CA ASP A 491 -16.87 19.40 -10.76
C ASP A 491 -16.11 19.88 -9.50
N GLU A 492 -15.34 20.98 -9.56
CA GLU A 492 -14.71 21.55 -8.36
C GLU A 492 -15.77 21.99 -7.33
N PHE A 493 -16.90 22.56 -7.80
CA PHE A 493 -18.05 22.86 -6.96
C PHE A 493 -18.76 21.62 -6.42
N TYR A 494 -18.84 20.53 -7.19
CA TYR A 494 -19.39 19.25 -6.74
C TYR A 494 -18.53 18.59 -5.66
N LEU A 495 -17.20 18.54 -5.84
CA LEU A 495 -16.24 18.05 -4.85
C LEU A 495 -16.37 18.81 -3.51
N ARG A 496 -16.48 20.14 -3.54
CA ARG A 496 -16.73 20.97 -2.34
C ARG A 496 -18.06 20.63 -1.64
N ARG A 497 -19.08 20.19 -2.38
CA ARG A 497 -20.37 19.72 -1.82
C ARG A 497 -20.25 18.29 -1.27
N LEU A 498 -19.48 17.40 -1.90
CA LEU A 498 -19.13 16.11 -1.29
C LEU A 498 -18.37 16.31 0.03
N ASP A 499 -17.40 17.22 0.08
CA ASP A 499 -16.61 17.56 1.26
C ASP A 499 -17.47 17.99 2.45
N ALA A 500 -18.35 18.98 2.23
CA ALA A 500 -19.27 19.46 3.26
C ALA A 500 -20.44 18.49 3.58
N GLY A 501 -20.54 17.36 2.89
CA GLY A 501 -21.32 16.18 3.30
C GLY A 501 -22.58 15.87 2.49
N LEU A 502 -22.63 16.23 1.21
CA LEU A 502 -23.78 15.98 0.31
C LEU A 502 -24.25 14.52 0.34
N PHE A 503 -23.33 13.56 0.19
CA PHE A 503 -23.66 12.13 0.16
C PHE A 503 -24.31 11.66 1.49
N VAL A 504 -23.77 12.07 2.64
CA VAL A 504 -24.36 11.79 3.96
C VAL A 504 -25.79 12.38 4.05
N LEU A 505 -25.99 13.61 3.58
CA LEU A 505 -27.31 14.25 3.60
C LEU A 505 -28.31 13.54 2.68
N GLN A 506 -27.90 13.12 1.49
CA GLN A 506 -28.72 12.34 0.56
C GLN A 506 -29.14 11.00 1.17
N LEU A 507 -28.22 10.27 1.79
CA LEU A 507 -28.50 9.02 2.53
C LEU A 507 -29.46 9.25 3.70
N ILE A 508 -29.28 10.31 4.48
CA ILE A 508 -30.20 10.69 5.57
C ILE A 508 -31.60 10.98 5.03
N CYS A 509 -31.71 11.71 3.93
CA CYS A 509 -32.99 11.99 3.28
C CYS A 509 -33.65 10.70 2.74
N TYR A 510 -32.87 9.77 2.20
CA TYR A 510 -33.35 8.49 1.69
C TYR A 510 -33.88 7.59 2.82
N ILE A 511 -33.13 7.48 3.93
CA ILE A 511 -33.60 6.83 5.16
C ILE A 511 -34.92 7.44 5.62
N MET A 512 -35.02 8.78 5.65
CA MET A 512 -36.21 9.51 6.07
C MET A 512 -37.44 9.19 5.19
N ALA A 513 -37.25 9.11 3.87
CA ALA A 513 -38.29 8.74 2.92
C ALA A 513 -38.77 7.28 3.10
N GLU A 514 -37.85 6.31 3.18
CA GLU A 514 -38.14 4.89 3.40
C GLU A 514 -38.92 4.65 4.71
N ILE A 515 -38.52 5.27 5.83
CA ILE A 515 -39.19 5.04 7.13
C ILE A 515 -40.56 5.74 7.22
N CYS A 516 -40.77 6.85 6.50
CA CYS A 516 -42.11 7.46 6.37
C CYS A 516 -43.04 6.64 5.46
N ASN A 517 -42.50 6.00 4.42
CA ASN A 517 -43.23 5.08 3.54
C ASN A 517 -43.58 3.74 4.22
N ALA A 518 -43.01 3.43 5.38
CA ALA A 518 -43.22 2.17 6.09
C ALA A 518 -44.62 1.98 6.71
N ASN A 519 -45.57 2.89 6.49
CA ASN A 519 -46.92 2.91 7.06
C ASN A 519 -46.94 2.88 8.61
N VAL A 520 -45.94 3.50 9.25
CA VAL A 520 -45.87 3.67 10.72
C VAL A 520 -46.20 5.13 11.09
N PRO A 521 -47.42 5.43 11.59
CA PRO A 521 -47.84 6.82 11.82
C PRO A 521 -46.96 7.59 12.81
N GLN A 522 -46.43 6.93 13.85
CA GLN A 522 -45.55 7.53 14.85
C GLN A 522 -44.29 8.14 14.23
N ILE A 523 -43.63 7.40 13.32
CA ILE A 523 -42.41 7.85 12.64
C ILE A 523 -42.73 9.06 11.75
N ARG A 524 -43.74 8.94 10.88
CA ARG A 524 -44.12 10.02 9.95
C ARG A 524 -44.55 11.28 10.69
N GLN A 525 -45.34 11.14 11.76
CA GLN A 525 -45.74 12.26 12.63
C GLN A 525 -44.52 12.95 13.27
N ARG A 526 -43.55 12.18 13.79
CA ARG A 526 -42.34 12.74 14.42
C ARG A 526 -41.45 13.49 13.44
N VAL A 527 -41.26 12.98 12.22
CA VAL A 527 -40.52 13.67 11.14
C VAL A 527 -41.18 15.01 10.79
N HIS A 528 -42.48 15.03 10.48
CA HIS A 528 -43.18 16.28 10.16
C HIS A 528 -43.19 17.26 11.36
N GLN A 529 -43.35 16.76 12.58
CA GLN A 529 -43.31 17.58 13.79
C GLN A 529 -41.96 18.30 13.93
N ILE A 530 -40.84 17.59 13.76
CA ILE A 530 -39.50 18.16 13.92
C ILE A 530 -39.15 19.13 12.78
N LEU A 531 -39.48 18.80 11.52
CA LEU A 531 -39.33 19.72 10.38
C LEU A 531 -40.05 21.05 10.64
N ASN A 532 -41.33 20.98 11.02
CA ASN A 532 -42.13 22.17 11.33
C ASN A 532 -41.58 22.96 12.53
N MET A 533 -41.15 22.31 13.61
CA MET A 533 -40.60 22.98 14.80
C MET A 533 -39.27 23.71 14.53
N ARG A 534 -38.47 23.26 13.55
CA ARG A 534 -37.24 23.95 13.12
C ARG A 534 -37.41 24.83 11.87
N GLY A 535 -38.63 24.98 11.35
CA GLY A 535 -38.91 25.82 10.18
C GLY A 535 -38.38 25.29 8.84
N SER A 536 -37.94 24.03 8.78
CA SER A 536 -37.44 23.40 7.54
C SER A 536 -38.59 22.80 6.74
N SER A 537 -38.56 22.96 5.42
CA SER A 537 -39.63 22.47 4.54
C SER A 537 -39.33 21.08 4.00
N ILE A 538 -40.34 20.21 3.99
CA ILE A 538 -40.29 18.90 3.30
C ILE A 538 -39.94 19.04 1.81
N LYS A 539 -40.16 20.22 1.20
CA LYS A 539 -39.74 20.52 -0.17
C LYS A 539 -38.22 20.43 -0.37
N ILE A 540 -37.42 20.71 0.67
CA ILE A 540 -35.95 20.63 0.64
C ILE A 540 -35.53 19.16 0.55
N VAL A 541 -36.07 18.30 1.42
CA VAL A 541 -35.86 16.84 1.38
C VAL A 541 -36.25 16.27 0.00
N ARG A 542 -37.38 16.71 -0.57
CA ARG A 542 -37.87 16.30 -1.89
C ARG A 542 -37.03 16.85 -3.07
N HIS A 543 -36.17 17.84 -2.85
CA HIS A 543 -35.22 18.34 -3.86
C HIS A 543 -33.91 17.54 -3.81
N ILE A 544 -33.34 17.34 -2.62
CA ILE A 544 -32.14 16.52 -2.39
C ILE A 544 -32.36 15.09 -2.89
N LEU A 545 -33.56 14.53 -2.70
CA LEU A 545 -33.90 13.18 -3.19
C LEU A 545 -34.12 13.08 -4.70
N LYS A 546 -34.36 14.20 -5.39
CA LYS A 546 -34.37 14.23 -6.86
C LYS A 546 -32.95 14.23 -7.41
N GLU A 547 -32.11 15.12 -6.89
CA GLU A 547 -30.66 15.16 -7.20
C GLU A 547 -30.00 13.80 -6.94
N TYR A 548 -30.33 13.14 -5.82
CA TYR A 548 -29.85 11.77 -5.54
C TYR A 548 -30.37 10.73 -6.54
N ALA A 549 -31.63 10.82 -6.98
CA ALA A 549 -32.23 9.92 -7.96
C ALA A 549 -31.81 10.21 -9.42
N GLU A 550 -31.33 11.42 -9.71
CA GLU A 550 -30.78 11.84 -11.00
C GLU A 550 -29.35 11.31 -11.18
N ASN A 551 -28.57 11.21 -10.09
CA ASN A 551 -27.18 10.73 -10.09
C ASN A 551 -27.01 9.26 -9.65
N ILE A 552 -28.07 8.45 -9.57
CA ILE A 552 -27.98 7.08 -9.03
C ILE A 552 -27.56 6.03 -10.06
N GLY A 553 -26.75 5.07 -9.61
CA GLY A 553 -26.46 3.84 -10.36
C GLY A 553 -25.39 4.03 -11.43
N ASP A 554 -24.46 4.96 -11.23
CA ASP A 554 -23.33 5.07 -12.15
C ASP A 554 -22.46 3.80 -12.16
N GLY A 555 -21.80 3.55 -13.29
CA GLY A 555 -21.19 2.25 -13.59
C GLY A 555 -22.18 1.07 -13.76
N LYS A 556 -23.50 1.28 -13.70
CA LYS A 556 -24.52 0.24 -14.00
C LYS A 556 -25.34 0.58 -15.25
N ASN A 557 -25.96 -0.46 -15.83
CA ASN A 557 -26.77 -0.40 -17.05
C ASN A 557 -27.94 0.59 -16.94
N GLN A 558 -28.33 1.20 -18.07
CA GLN A 558 -29.40 2.19 -18.15
C GLN A 558 -30.74 1.72 -17.53
N GLU A 559 -31.16 0.48 -17.81
CA GLU A 559 -32.39 -0.11 -17.25
C GLU A 559 -32.38 -0.14 -15.71
N PHE A 560 -31.20 -0.32 -15.09
CA PHE A 560 -31.04 -0.30 -13.65
C PHE A 560 -31.16 1.13 -13.10
N ARG A 561 -30.51 2.11 -13.76
CA ARG A 561 -30.60 3.54 -13.40
C ARG A 561 -32.06 4.01 -13.41
N GLU A 562 -32.77 3.76 -14.50
CA GLU A 562 -34.19 4.12 -14.65
C GLU A 562 -35.10 3.43 -13.62
N SER A 563 -34.84 2.15 -13.33
CA SER A 563 -35.60 1.40 -12.32
C SER A 563 -35.37 1.93 -10.90
N GLU A 564 -34.14 2.26 -10.51
CA GLU A 564 -33.85 2.81 -9.19
C GLU A 564 -34.30 4.28 -9.05
N GLN A 565 -34.08 5.10 -10.08
CA GLN A 565 -34.58 6.47 -10.13
C GLN A 565 -36.10 6.49 -9.91
N LYS A 566 -36.84 5.68 -10.66
CA LYS A 566 -38.29 5.54 -10.46
C LYS A 566 -38.62 5.09 -9.04
N ARG A 567 -37.97 4.04 -8.53
CA ARG A 567 -38.21 3.52 -7.17
C ARG A 567 -38.02 4.59 -6.10
N ILE A 568 -37.06 5.50 -6.25
CA ILE A 568 -36.81 6.61 -5.31
C ILE A 568 -37.83 7.73 -5.49
N LEU A 569 -38.23 8.05 -6.71
CA LEU A 569 -39.28 9.04 -6.97
C LEU A 569 -40.66 8.58 -6.46
N ASP A 570 -40.99 7.29 -6.58
CA ASP A 570 -42.21 6.68 -6.05
C ASP A 570 -42.32 6.84 -4.51
N LEU A 571 -41.19 6.83 -3.78
CA LEU A 571 -41.15 7.12 -2.33
C LEU A 571 -41.60 8.55 -2.02
N LEU A 572 -41.41 9.50 -2.94
CA LEU A 572 -41.80 10.90 -2.74
C LEU A 572 -43.31 11.09 -2.84
N GLU A 573 -44.05 10.27 -3.59
CA GLU A 573 -45.50 10.45 -3.73
C GLU A 573 -46.23 10.37 -2.38
N ASN A 574 -45.80 9.45 -1.51
CA ASN A 574 -46.43 9.15 -0.24
C ASN A 574 -45.83 9.93 0.97
N PHE A 575 -44.80 10.75 0.76
CA PHE A 575 -43.97 11.42 1.79
C PHE A 575 -44.52 12.78 2.26
#